data_AF-A0A7X8CV45-F1
#
_entry.id   AF-A0A7X8CV45-F1
#
_cell.length_a   1.000
_cell.length_b   1.000
_cell.length_c   1.000
_cell.angle_alpha   90.00
_cell.angle_beta   90.00
_cell.angle_gamma   90.00
#
_symmetry.space_group_name_H-M   'P 1'
#
loop_
_entity.id
_entity.type
_entity.pdbx_description
1 polymer ?
#
loop_
_entity_poly.entity_id
_entity_poly.type
_entity_poly.pdbx_seq_one_letter_code
_entity_poly.pdbx_strand_id
1 'polypeptide(L)'
;MKPAERVTALLQGEPYDRPPYGLVCCTMGASLTSTPVEDYYADPALYVRGQTAVLDLLDPDIVFTPFVFAFEAAAFGAALAPQKDSVPNVRQPPFRSAGDALAGRNPRPGSDRYLDFLV
;
A
#
# COMPACT_ATOMS: atom_id res chain seq x y z
N MET A 1 27.21 0.41 2.67
CA MET A 1 26.23 -0.69 2.85
C MET A 1 25.13 -0.57 1.81
N LYS A 2 24.54 -1.69 1.41
CA LYS A 2 23.29 -1.72 0.62
C LYS A 2 22.11 -1.29 1.51
N PRO A 3 21.02 -0.76 0.92
CA PRO A 3 19.79 -0.41 1.64
C PRO A 3 19.34 -1.44 2.69
N ALA A 4 19.17 -2.70 2.28
CA ALA A 4 18.70 -3.77 3.16
C ALA A 4 19.67 -4.06 4.32
N GLU A 5 20.98 -3.99 4.08
CA GLU A 5 22.01 -4.17 5.12
C GLU A 5 21.92 -3.05 6.16
N ARG A 6 21.76 -1.81 5.70
CA ARG A 6 21.63 -0.62 6.56
C ARG A 6 20.37 -0.68 7.43
N VAL A 7 19.24 -1.04 6.85
CA VAL A 7 17.97 -1.21 7.60
C VAL A 7 18.09 -2.35 8.61
N THR A 8 18.69 -3.47 8.22
CA THR A 8 18.89 -4.62 9.12
C THR A 8 19.79 -4.26 10.30
N ALA A 9 20.92 -3.59 10.05
CA ALA A 9 21.83 -3.14 11.10
C ALA A 9 21.14 -2.20 12.09
N LEU A 10 20.36 -1.23 11.60
CA LEU A 10 19.54 -0.36 12.46
C LEU A 10 18.60 -1.17 13.37
N LEU A 11 17.85 -2.13 12.81
CA LEU A 11 16.89 -2.94 13.55
C LEU A 11 17.55 -3.84 14.60
N GLN A 12 18.80 -4.22 14.39
CA GLN A 12 19.60 -5.03 15.31
C GLN A 12 20.34 -4.20 16.37
N GLY A 13 20.34 -2.86 16.25
CA GLY A 13 21.15 -1.99 17.10
C GLY A 13 22.64 -2.03 16.77
N GLU A 14 22.99 -2.48 15.56
CA GLU A 14 24.37 -2.56 15.07
C GLU A 14 24.79 -1.27 14.35
N PRO A 15 26.11 -1.00 14.23
CA PRO A 15 26.61 0.15 13.48
C PRO A 15 26.14 0.16 12.02
N TYR A 16 25.79 1.36 11.53
CA TYR A 16 25.39 1.61 10.14
C TYR A 16 26.12 2.85 9.58
N ASP A 17 26.22 2.99 8.25
CA ASP A 17 27.04 4.04 7.58
C ASP A 17 26.34 5.40 7.52
N ARG A 18 25.01 5.41 7.44
CA ARG A 18 24.14 6.57 7.59
C ARG A 18 22.75 6.13 8.06
N PRO A 19 21.93 7.01 8.68
CA PRO A 19 20.56 6.66 9.01
C PRO A 19 19.80 6.18 7.76
N PRO A 20 19.13 5.01 7.80
CA PRO A 20 18.24 4.62 6.71
C PRO A 20 17.02 5.53 6.68
N TYR A 21 16.46 5.76 5.50
CA TYR A 21 15.24 6.54 5.34
C TYR A 21 14.29 5.95 4.31
N GLY A 22 13.01 6.28 4.44
CA GLY A 22 11.96 5.98 3.48
C GLY A 22 10.94 7.10 3.50
N LEU A 23 10.20 7.25 2.39
CA LEU A 23 9.18 8.29 2.24
C LEU A 23 7.89 7.64 1.69
N VAL A 24 6.75 8.06 2.23
CA VAL A 24 5.43 7.59 1.77
C VAL A 24 5.07 8.31 0.46
N CYS A 25 5.64 7.82 -0.65
CA CYS A 25 5.57 8.43 -1.98
C CYS A 25 4.51 7.77 -2.89
N CYS A 26 3.42 7.25 -2.32
CA CYS A 26 2.49 6.40 -3.05
C CYS A 26 1.93 7.05 -4.33
N THR A 27 1.27 8.21 -4.23
CA THR A 27 0.72 8.92 -5.40
C THR A 27 1.78 9.64 -6.24
N MET A 28 2.98 9.86 -5.69
CA MET A 28 4.09 10.42 -6.44
C MET A 28 4.51 9.49 -7.60
N GLY A 29 4.50 8.17 -7.39
CA GLY A 29 4.78 7.19 -8.45
C GLY A 29 3.79 7.27 -9.62
N ALA A 30 2.51 7.54 -9.34
CA ALA A 30 1.50 7.76 -10.38
C ALA A 30 1.84 9.00 -11.23
N SER A 31 2.19 10.11 -10.57
CA SER A 31 2.62 11.36 -11.24
C SER A 31 3.87 11.15 -12.11
N LEU A 32 4.91 10.53 -11.55
CA LEU A 32 6.18 10.26 -12.25
C LEU A 32 6.01 9.39 -13.50
N THR A 33 4.97 8.55 -13.54
CA THR A 33 4.71 7.65 -14.66
C THR A 33 3.58 8.12 -15.58
N SER A 34 2.99 9.29 -15.30
CA SER A 34 1.80 9.81 -15.99
C SER A 34 0.63 8.82 -15.99
N THR A 35 0.47 8.07 -14.89
CA THR A 35 -0.60 7.09 -14.69
C THR A 35 -1.73 7.74 -13.89
N PRO A 36 -3.00 7.66 -14.32
CA PRO A 36 -4.14 8.06 -13.50
C PRO A 36 -4.11 7.34 -12.13
N VAL A 37 -4.52 8.03 -11.07
CA VAL A 37 -4.39 7.48 -9.70
C VAL A 37 -5.25 6.24 -9.52
N GLU A 38 -6.47 6.23 -10.08
CA GLU A 38 -7.36 5.07 -10.08
C GLU A 38 -6.72 3.82 -10.70
N ASP A 39 -6.07 3.97 -11.85
CA ASP A 39 -5.44 2.87 -12.58
C ASP A 39 -4.20 2.38 -11.82
N TYR A 40 -3.44 3.32 -11.27
CA TYR A 40 -2.24 3.05 -10.49
C TYR A 40 -2.50 2.19 -9.25
N TYR A 41 -3.66 2.35 -8.59
CA TYR A 41 -4.08 1.49 -7.46
C TYR A 41 -4.89 0.27 -7.89
N ALA A 42 -5.30 0.16 -9.15
CA ALA A 42 -6.05 -0.99 -9.66
C ALA A 42 -5.15 -2.11 -10.23
N ASP A 43 -3.90 -1.80 -10.57
CA ASP A 43 -2.95 -2.75 -11.16
C ASP A 43 -1.60 -2.74 -10.39
N PRO A 44 -1.19 -3.87 -9.77
CA PRO A 44 0.08 -3.94 -9.04
C PRO A 44 1.29 -3.64 -9.92
N ALA A 45 1.24 -3.99 -11.21
CA ALA A 45 2.34 -3.73 -12.13
C ALA A 45 2.53 -2.22 -12.37
N LEU A 46 1.43 -1.46 -12.45
CA LEU A 46 1.49 -0.01 -12.52
C LEU A 46 2.04 0.58 -11.22
N TYR A 47 1.63 0.05 -10.06
CA TYR A 47 2.16 0.45 -8.76
C TYR A 47 3.68 0.24 -8.66
N VAL A 48 4.15 -0.96 -9.01
CA VAL A 48 5.59 -1.29 -9.02
C VAL A 48 6.35 -0.35 -9.94
N ARG A 49 5.85 -0.10 -11.16
CA ARG A 49 6.48 0.84 -12.10
C ARG A 49 6.64 2.24 -11.52
N GLY A 50 5.63 2.75 -10.81
CA GLY A 50 5.72 4.06 -10.15
C GLY A 50 6.68 4.05 -8.98
N GLN A 51 6.71 2.99 -8.16
CA GLN A 51 7.69 2.88 -7.08
C GLN A 51 9.13 2.73 -7.60
N THR A 52 9.34 2.08 -8.76
CA THR A 52 10.65 2.09 -9.43
C THR A 52 11.06 3.50 -9.83
N ALA A 53 10.15 4.31 -10.37
CA ALA A 53 10.47 5.71 -10.68
C ALA A 53 10.79 6.54 -9.42
N VAL A 54 10.13 6.26 -8.29
CA VAL A 54 10.45 6.88 -6.99
C VAL A 54 11.84 6.45 -6.50
N LEU A 55 12.17 5.17 -6.63
CA LEU A 55 13.50 4.63 -6.31
C LEU A 55 14.59 5.35 -7.11
N ASP A 56 14.42 5.48 -8.42
CA ASP A 56 15.41 6.12 -9.30
C ASP A 56 15.61 7.61 -8.99
N LEU A 57 14.55 8.29 -8.53
CA LEU A 57 14.61 9.72 -8.23
C LEU A 57 15.19 10.02 -6.85
N LEU A 58 14.85 9.20 -5.84
CA LEU A 58 15.14 9.52 -4.44
C LEU A 58 16.27 8.67 -3.86
N ASP A 59 16.50 7.44 -4.33
CA ASP A 59 17.42 6.47 -3.73
C ASP A 59 17.13 6.20 -2.22
N PRO A 60 15.89 5.81 -1.85
CA PRO A 60 15.53 5.51 -0.47
C PRO A 60 16.00 4.11 -0.04
N ASP A 61 16.10 3.91 1.27
CA ASP A 61 16.43 2.59 1.82
C ASP A 61 15.20 1.68 1.97
N ILE A 62 14.01 2.28 2.01
CA ILE A 62 12.73 1.63 2.26
C ILE A 62 11.74 2.12 1.21
N VAL A 63 11.04 1.18 0.57
CA VAL A 63 9.90 1.43 -0.31
C VAL A 63 8.65 0.87 0.33
N PHE A 64 7.54 1.58 0.15
CA PHE A 64 6.25 1.16 0.69
C PHE A 64 5.40 0.49 -0.39
N THR A 65 4.77 -0.61 -0.01
CA THR A 65 3.63 -1.16 -0.73
C THR A 65 2.42 -0.23 -0.58
N PRO A 66 1.39 -0.36 -1.44
CA PRO A 66 0.22 0.51 -1.34
C PRO A 66 -0.48 0.38 0.02
N PHE A 67 -0.70 1.50 0.71
CA PHE A 67 -1.53 1.57 1.92
C PHE A 67 -3.02 1.57 1.55
N VAL A 68 -3.59 0.41 1.26
CA VAL A 68 -4.96 0.27 0.75
C VAL A 68 -5.92 -0.34 1.77
N PHE A 69 -6.09 0.32 2.92
CA PHE A 69 -7.07 -0.10 3.94
C PHE A 69 -8.50 -0.20 3.43
N ALA A 70 -8.85 0.57 2.39
CA ALA A 70 -10.16 0.48 1.76
C ALA A 70 -10.37 -0.87 1.06
N PHE A 71 -9.31 -1.45 0.49
CA PHE A 71 -9.33 -2.77 -0.14
C PHE A 71 -9.49 -3.88 0.90
N GLU A 72 -8.81 -3.76 2.04
CA GLU A 72 -9.04 -4.63 3.20
C GLU A 72 -10.51 -4.55 3.66
N ALA A 73 -11.05 -3.34 3.83
CA ALA A 73 -12.44 -3.15 4.21
C ALA A 73 -13.43 -3.72 3.17
N ALA A 74 -13.12 -3.60 1.88
CA ALA A 74 -13.92 -4.20 0.81
C ALA A 74 -13.99 -5.73 0.92
N ALA A 75 -12.90 -6.39 1.32
CA ALA A 75 -12.89 -7.83 1.59
C ALA A 75 -13.78 -8.24 2.79
N PHE A 76 -14.08 -7.31 3.70
CA PHE A 76 -15.10 -7.47 4.74
C PHE A 76 -16.52 -7.12 4.28
N GLY A 77 -16.71 -6.69 3.02
CA GLY A 77 -18.00 -6.32 2.45
C GLY A 77 -18.29 -4.81 2.40
N ALA A 78 -17.29 -3.96 2.63
CA ALA A 78 -17.46 -2.51 2.54
C ALA A 78 -17.70 -2.08 1.08
N ALA A 79 -18.49 -1.02 0.89
CA ALA A 79 -18.63 -0.40 -0.42
C ALA A 79 -17.52 0.64 -0.61
N LEU A 80 -16.72 0.51 -1.67
CA LEU A 80 -15.73 1.52 -2.05
C LEU A 80 -16.39 2.80 -2.58
N ALA A 81 -15.74 3.93 -2.36
CA ALA A 81 -16.07 5.19 -3.01
C ALA A 81 -15.70 5.15 -4.51
N PRO A 82 -16.24 6.04 -5.35
CA PRO A 82 -15.69 6.29 -6.68
C PRO A 82 -14.21 6.70 -6.57
N GLN A 83 -13.34 6.14 -7.42
CA GLN A 83 -11.87 6.26 -7.28
C GLN A 83 -11.22 7.30 -8.19
N LYS A 84 -12.00 8.16 -8.84
CA LYS A 84 -11.48 9.12 -9.81
C LYS A 84 -10.53 10.12 -9.16
N ASP A 85 -9.29 10.20 -9.66
CA ASP A 85 -8.24 11.09 -9.15
C ASP A 85 -7.97 10.93 -7.65
N SER A 86 -8.26 9.75 -7.07
CA SER A 86 -8.20 9.53 -5.62
C SER A 86 -7.59 8.17 -5.26
N VAL A 87 -6.99 8.11 -4.08
CA VAL A 87 -6.60 6.83 -3.47
C VAL A 87 -7.83 6.02 -3.02
N PRO A 88 -7.74 4.68 -2.96
CA PRO A 88 -8.79 3.81 -2.44
C PRO A 88 -9.41 4.30 -1.13
N ASN A 89 -10.73 4.44 -1.12
CA ASN A 89 -11.47 4.89 0.07
C ASN A 89 -12.83 4.18 0.19
N VAL A 90 -13.35 4.10 1.41
CA VAL A 90 -14.61 3.45 1.74
C VAL A 90 -15.75 4.46 1.72
N ARG A 91 -16.82 4.14 1.00
CA ARG A 91 -18.08 4.90 1.01
C ARG A 91 -19.00 4.46 2.15
N GLN A 92 -19.06 3.16 2.41
CA GLN A 92 -19.91 2.59 3.45
C GLN A 92 -19.17 1.47 4.20
N PRO A 93 -19.21 1.46 5.54
CA PRO A 93 -18.55 0.43 6.32
C PRO A 93 -19.19 -0.94 6.08
N PRO A 94 -18.44 -2.03 6.27
CA PRO A 94 -18.94 -3.39 6.08
C PRO A 94 -19.98 -3.80 7.14
N PHE A 95 -19.94 -3.16 8.31
CA PHE A 95 -20.78 -3.49 9.46
C PHE A 95 -21.53 -2.26 9.95
N ARG A 96 -22.78 -2.46 10.43
CA ARG A 96 -23.65 -1.38 10.94
C ARG A 96 -23.62 -1.26 12.45
N SER A 97 -23.08 -2.26 13.14
CA SER A 97 -22.94 -2.29 14.58
C SER A 97 -21.71 -3.10 15.01
N ALA A 98 -21.27 -2.91 16.25
CA ALA A 98 -20.20 -3.73 16.84
C ALA A 98 -20.59 -5.22 16.93
N GLY A 99 -21.88 -5.52 17.15
CA GLY A 99 -22.40 -6.89 17.16
C GLY A 99 -22.24 -7.58 15.79
N ASP A 100 -22.56 -6.87 14.71
CA ASP A 100 -22.38 -7.38 13.35
C ASP A 100 -20.90 -7.64 13.04
N ALA A 101 -20.02 -6.72 13.47
CA ALA A 101 -18.58 -6.86 13.27
C ALA A 101 -18.01 -8.08 14.03
N LEU A 102 -18.44 -8.32 15.27
CA LEU A 102 -18.03 -9.48 16.06
C LEU A 102 -18.54 -10.82 15.50
N ALA A 103 -19.70 -10.81 14.85
CA ALA A 103 -20.27 -11.99 14.18
C ALA A 103 -19.71 -12.21 12.76
N GLY A 104 -19.02 -11.22 12.21
CA GLY A 104 -18.40 -11.27 10.89
C GLY A 104 -17.29 -12.33 10.80
N ARG A 105 -17.05 -12.84 9.58
CA ARG A 105 -15.94 -13.75 9.31
C ARG A 105 -14.76 -12.95 8.79
N ASN A 106 -13.55 -13.28 9.27
CA ASN A 106 -12.34 -12.74 8.68
C ASN A 106 -12.17 -13.28 7.26
N PRO A 107 -11.90 -12.42 6.26
CA PRO A 107 -11.54 -12.86 4.94
C PRO A 107 -10.17 -13.53 4.97
N ARG A 108 -9.85 -14.32 3.93
CA ARG A 108 -8.58 -15.04 3.83
C ARG A 108 -7.81 -14.51 2.61
N PRO A 109 -6.47 -14.54 2.61
CA PRO A 109 -5.72 -14.33 1.36
C PRO A 109 -6.27 -15.23 0.24
N GLY A 110 -6.43 -14.69 -0.97
CA GLY A 110 -7.05 -15.40 -2.10
C GLY A 110 -8.58 -15.48 -2.10
N SER A 111 -9.28 -14.99 -1.06
CA SER A 111 -10.75 -14.96 -1.05
C SER A 111 -11.35 -13.75 -1.76
N ASP A 112 -10.56 -12.70 -1.95
CA ASP A 112 -10.94 -11.47 -2.65
C ASP A 112 -9.72 -10.90 -3.38
N ARG A 113 -9.92 -10.42 -4.61
CA ARG A 113 -8.86 -9.81 -5.44
C ARG A 113 -8.14 -8.66 -4.73
N TYR A 114 -8.82 -7.97 -3.81
CA TYR A 114 -8.28 -6.85 -3.06
C TYR A 114 -7.27 -7.29 -2.00
N LEU A 115 -7.38 -8.52 -1.49
CA LEU A 115 -6.39 -9.09 -0.58
C LEU A 115 -5.16 -9.61 -1.32
N ASP A 116 -5.31 -10.02 -2.57
CA ASP A 116 -4.19 -10.44 -3.41
C ASP A 116 -3.24 -9.27 -3.72
N PHE A 117 -3.73 -8.03 -3.59
CA PHE A 117 -2.93 -6.82 -3.72
C PHE A 117 -2.00 -6.58 -2.51
N LEU A 118 -2.19 -7.30 -1.40
CA LEU A 118 -1.47 -7.14 -0.14
C LEU A 118 -0.36 -8.18 0.07
N VAL A 119 -0.27 -9.21 -0.78
CA VAL A 119 0.63 -10.37 -0.63
C VAL A 119 1.70 -10.43 -1.70
#